data_AF-A0A0E9LY52-F1
#
_entry.id   AF-A0A0E9LY52-F1
#
_cell.length_a   1.000
_cell.length_b   1.000
_cell.length_c   1.000
_cell.angle_alpha   90.00
_cell.angle_beta   90.00
_cell.angle_gamma   90.00
#
_symmetry.space_group_name_H-M   'P 1'
#
loop_
_entity.id
_entity.type
_entity.pdbx_description
1 polymer ?
#
loop_
_entity_poly.entity_id
_entity_poly.type
_entity_poly.pdbx_seq_one_letter_code
_entity_poly.pdbx_strand_id
1 'polypeptide(L)'
;MKGMKNHAVLILLFLTMALAPLEAQHPSYQVASPDGSLELSVKVDERIGWTLKQNGLVVATSPSIAMELEREGVLGHQAAVRRSW
;
A
#
# COMPACT_ATOMS: atom_id res chain seq x y z
N MET A 1 -34.24 -6.90 34.17
CA MET A 1 -33.47 -5.99 33.30
C MET A 1 -31.94 -6.23 33.31
N LYS A 2 -31.46 -7.46 33.55
CA LYS A 2 -30.01 -7.78 33.60
C LYS A 2 -29.48 -8.32 32.26
N GLY A 3 -30.31 -9.04 31.49
CA GLY A 3 -29.95 -9.58 30.16
C GLY A 3 -29.84 -8.53 29.05
N MET A 4 -30.67 -7.49 29.06
CA MET A 4 -30.69 -6.45 28.00
C MET A 4 -29.40 -5.61 27.95
N LYS A 5 -28.73 -5.45 29.10
CA LYS A 5 -27.45 -4.72 29.20
C LYS A 5 -26.31 -5.45 28.49
N ASN A 6 -26.28 -6.79 28.56
CA ASN A 6 -25.22 -7.60 27.93
C ASN A 6 -25.32 -7.59 26.40
N HIS A 7 -26.54 -7.52 25.86
CA HIS A 7 -26.78 -7.46 24.42
C HIS A 7 -26.40 -6.08 23.85
N ALA A 8 -26.68 -5.00 24.58
CA ALA A 8 -26.28 -3.66 24.20
C ALA A 8 -24.75 -3.51 24.13
N VAL A 9 -24.01 -4.10 25.09
CA VAL A 9 -22.54 -4.11 25.08
C VAL A 9 -21.99 -4.88 23.90
N LEU A 10 -22.56 -6.05 23.58
CA LEU A 10 -22.17 -6.84 22.40
C LEU A 10 -22.42 -6.10 21.09
N ILE A 11 -23.60 -5.48 20.93
CA ILE A 11 -23.95 -4.71 19.73
C ILE A 11 -23.00 -3.51 19.57
N LEU A 12 -22.68 -2.82 20.66
CA LEU A 12 -21.71 -1.72 20.65
C LEU A 12 -20.32 -2.19 20.22
N LEU A 13 -19.87 -3.35 20.70
CA LEU A 13 -18.58 -3.95 20.33
C LEU A 13 -18.53 -4.29 18.83
N PHE A 14 -19.59 -4.86 18.28
CA PHE A 14 -19.71 -5.15 16.85
C PHE A 14 -19.72 -3.86 16.00
N LEU A 15 -20.40 -2.81 16.47
CA LEU A 15 -20.41 -1.51 15.78
C LEU A 15 -19.01 -0.90 15.69
N THR A 16 -18.21 -1.00 16.76
CA THR A 16 -16.85 -0.47 16.79
C THR A 16 -15.87 -1.20 15.87
N MET A 17 -16.07 -2.49 15.61
CA MET A 17 -15.24 -3.22 14.65
C MET A 17 -15.61 -2.90 13.20
N ALA A 18 -16.88 -2.59 12.92
CA ALA A 18 -17.34 -2.17 11.60
C ALA A 18 -16.89 -0.75 11.22
N LEU A 19 -16.53 0.08 12.21
CA LEU A 19 -16.03 1.44 12.03
C LEU A 19 -14.52 1.53 11.84
N ALA A 20 -13.78 0.42 11.87
CA ALA A 20 -12.34 0.44 11.64
C ALA A 20 -12.06 0.75 10.15
N PRO A 21 -11.40 1.86 9.81
CA PRO A 21 -10.94 2.08 8.45
C PRO A 21 -9.81 1.09 8.18
N LEU A 22 -10.11 0.04 7.42
CA LEU A 22 -9.13 -0.86 6.81
C LEU A 22 -8.51 -0.15 5.59
N GLU A 23 -7.82 0.95 5.84
CA GLU A 23 -7.10 1.66 4.80
C GLU A 23 -5.62 1.42 5.01
N ALA A 24 -5.16 0.25 4.56
CA ALA A 24 -3.76 0.03 4.29
C ALA A 24 -3.37 1.01 3.18
N GLN A 25 -2.86 2.18 3.58
CA GLN A 25 -2.27 3.12 2.64
C GLN A 25 -1.05 2.43 2.04
N HIS A 26 -1.24 1.83 0.87
CA HIS A 26 -0.14 1.36 0.03
C HIS A 26 0.36 2.57 -0.75
N PRO A 27 1.45 3.23 -0.31
CA PRO A 27 1.91 4.43 -0.99
C PRO A 27 2.24 4.10 -2.45
N SER A 28 1.56 4.84 -3.33
CA SER A 28 1.83 4.84 -4.76
C SER A 28 2.48 6.16 -5.13
N TYR A 29 3.65 6.09 -5.74
CA TYR A 29 4.40 7.24 -6.23
C TYR A 29 4.28 7.30 -7.74
N GLN A 30 4.08 8.49 -8.29
CA GLN A 30 3.95 8.69 -9.73
C GLN A 30 4.96 9.71 -10.21
N VAL A 31 5.58 9.42 -11.34
CA VAL A 31 6.48 10.32 -12.07
C VAL A 31 6.04 10.29 -13.54
N ALA A 32 5.96 11.47 -14.16
CA ALA A 32 5.65 11.60 -15.57
C ALA A 32 6.84 12.23 -16.33
N SER A 33 7.00 11.87 -17.60
CA SER A 33 7.92 12.58 -18.49
C SER A 33 7.46 14.03 -18.70
N PRO A 34 8.36 14.96 -19.11
CA PRO A 34 8.00 16.37 -19.30
C PRO A 34 6.87 16.61 -20.30
N ASP A 35 6.75 15.75 -21.31
CA ASP A 35 5.69 15.79 -22.34
C ASP A 35 4.42 15.01 -21.92
N GLY A 36 4.43 14.36 -20.76
CA GLY A 36 3.33 13.54 -20.24
C GLY A 36 3.09 12.25 -21.02
N SER A 37 3.91 11.92 -22.03
CA SER A 37 3.71 10.73 -22.85
C SER A 37 4.06 9.45 -22.10
N LEU A 38 4.90 9.52 -21.06
CA LEU A 38 5.28 8.41 -20.20
C LEU A 38 4.88 8.67 -18.74
N GLU A 39 4.32 7.65 -18.09
CA GLU A 39 3.94 7.68 -16.68
C GLU A 39 4.50 6.42 -15.99
N LEU A 40 5.35 6.61 -14.99
CA LEU A 40 5.85 5.57 -14.10
C LEU A 40 5.10 5.63 -12.77
N SER A 41 4.40 4.56 -12.44
CA SER A 41 3.78 4.36 -11.13
C SER A 41 4.57 3.33 -10.34
N VAL A 42 5.07 3.70 -9.15
CA VAL A 42 5.77 2.81 -8.21
C VAL A 42 4.84 2.53 -7.04
N LYS A 43 4.49 1.27 -6.83
CA LYS A 43 3.70 0.80 -5.69
C LYS A 43 4.64 0.22 -4.65
N VAL A 44 4.52 0.68 -3.41
CA VAL A 44 5.28 0.15 -2.28
C VAL A 44 4.29 -0.41 -1.27
N ASP A 45 4.17 -1.73 -1.23
CA ASP A 45 3.36 -2.46 -0.26
C ASP A 45 4.22 -3.45 0.56
N GLU A 46 3.84 -4.72 0.62
CA GLU A 46 4.72 -5.78 1.11
C GLU A 46 5.97 -5.93 0.22
N ARG A 47 5.87 -5.50 -1.04
CA ARG A 47 6.92 -5.52 -2.06
C ARG A 47 6.96 -4.22 -2.83
N ILE A 48 8.10 -3.93 -3.45
CA ILE A 48 8.23 -2.81 -4.39
C ILE A 48 7.92 -3.32 -5.80
N GLY A 49 7.00 -2.67 -6.50
CA GLY A 49 6.68 -2.94 -7.90
C GLY A 49 6.44 -1.65 -8.68
N TRP A 50 6.47 -1.73 -10.01
CA TRP A 50 6.20 -0.58 -10.86
C TRP A 50 5.46 -0.93 -12.15
N THR A 51 4.75 0.06 -12.68
CA THR A 51 4.06 0.02 -13.96
C THR A 51 4.47 1.23 -14.78
N LEU A 52 4.84 1.02 -16.03
CA LEU A 52 5.12 2.06 -17.01
C LEU A 52 3.98 2.12 -18.02
N LYS A 53 3.44 3.31 -18.22
CA LYS A 53 2.47 3.60 -19.27
C LYS A 53 3.06 4.54 -20.31
N GLN A 54 2.65 4.35 -21.55
CA GLN A 54 2.86 5.30 -22.63
C GLN A 54 1.50 5.74 -23.18
N ASN A 55 1.22 7.04 -23.19
CA ASN A 55 -0.05 7.61 -23.63
C ASN A 55 -1.28 6.92 -22.98
N GLY A 56 -1.17 6.61 -21.68
CA GLY A 56 -2.21 5.92 -20.91
C GLY A 56 -2.27 4.39 -21.05
N LEU A 57 -1.52 3.78 -21.98
CA LEU A 57 -1.47 2.33 -22.17
C LEU A 57 -0.30 1.72 -21.40
N VAL A 58 -0.54 0.64 -20.67
CA VAL A 58 0.53 -0.10 -19.98
C VAL A 58 1.46 -0.73 -21.02
N VAL A 59 2.73 -0.30 -21.02
CA VAL A 59 3.76 -0.82 -21.94
C VAL A 59 4.76 -1.73 -21.23
N ALA A 60 4.92 -1.57 -19.92
CA ALA A 60 5.73 -2.48 -19.11
C ALA A 60 5.25 -2.52 -17.66
N THR A 61 5.49 -3.66 -17.01
CA THR A 61 5.31 -3.86 -15.58
C THR A 61 6.53 -4.59 -15.04
N SER A 62 6.85 -4.42 -13.76
CA SER A 62 7.91 -5.20 -13.14
C SER A 62 7.41 -6.37 -12.32
N PRO A 63 8.18 -7.46 -12.28
CA PRO A 63 8.13 -8.34 -11.13
C PRO A 63 8.62 -7.57 -9.89
N SER A 64 8.24 -8.05 -8.70
CA SER A 64 8.66 -7.43 -7.45
C SER A 64 10.17 -7.26 -7.36
N ILE A 65 10.61 -6.06 -6.97
CA ILE A 65 12.02 -5.70 -6.81
C ILE A 65 12.41 -5.90 -5.36
N ALA A 66 13.41 -6.75 -5.15
CA ALA A 66 14.01 -6.97 -3.84
C ALA A 66 15.51 -7.26 -3.99
N MET A 67 16.26 -6.97 -2.94
CA MET A 67 17.69 -7.25 -2.85
C MET A 67 17.99 -7.87 -1.50
N GLU A 68 18.59 -9.06 -1.50
CA GLU A 68 19.06 -9.72 -0.30
C GLU A 68 20.45 -9.19 0.07
N LEU A 69 20.59 -8.76 1.32
CA LEU A 69 21.84 -8.34 1.93
C LEU A 69 22.38 -9.50 2.77
N GLU A 70 23.66 -9.82 2.63
CA GLU A 70 24.26 -11.03 3.22
C GLU A 70 23.99 -11.21 4.72
N ARG A 71 23.86 -10.11 5.48
CA ARG A 71 23.68 -10.14 6.94
C ARG A 71 22.53 -9.30 7.46
N GLU A 72 21.89 -8.51 6.59
CA GLU A 72 21.01 -7.41 6.99
C GLU A 72 19.57 -7.60 6.51
N GLY A 73 19.26 -8.75 5.90
CA GLY A 73 17.93 -9.11 5.46
C GLY A 73 17.65 -8.67 4.02
N VAL A 74 16.38 -8.36 3.71
CA VAL A 74 15.92 -8.11 2.35
C VAL A 74 15.44 -6.67 2.19
N LEU A 75 16.12 -5.89 1.36
CA LEU A 75 15.62 -4.61 0.88
C LEU A 75 14.47 -4.84 -0.10
N GLY A 76 13.44 -4.02 0.00
CA GLY A 76 12.25 -4.13 -0.86
C GLY A 76 11.13 -5.00 -0.31
N HIS A 77 11.35 -5.68 0.83
CA HIS A 77 10.27 -6.31 1.60
C HIS A 77 9.82 -5.38 2.73
N GLN A 78 8.51 -5.17 2.89
CA GLN A 78 7.93 -4.24 3.88
C GLN A 78 8.62 -2.85 3.87
N ALA A 79 8.94 -2.36 2.67
CA ALA A 79 9.75 -1.17 2.51
C ALA A 79 8.98 0.10 2.90
N ALA A 80 9.67 1.03 3.55
CA ALA A 80 9.13 2.35 3.87
C ALA A 80 9.96 3.43 3.16
N VAL A 81 9.31 4.23 2.30
CA VAL A 81 9.97 5.34 1.61
C VAL A 81 10.09 6.54 2.56
N ARG A 82 11.32 7.00 2.80
CA ARG A 82 11.60 8.21 3.59
C ARG A 82 11.94 9.36 2.64
N ARG A 83 11.40 10.55 2.91
CA ARG A 83 11.83 11.79 2.23
C ARG A 83 13.15 12.24 2.85
N SER A 84 14.21 12.33 2.06
CA SER A 84 15.44 13.03 2.44
C SER A 84 15.28 14.51 2.08
N TRP A 85 15.38 15.38 3.09
CA TRP A 85 15.45 16.84 2.91
C TRP A 85 16.90 17.28 2.73
#